data_AF-A0A9X6RL79-F1
#
_entry.id   AF-A0A9X6RL79-F1
#
_cell.length_a   1.000
_cell.length_b   1.000
_cell.length_c   1.000
_cell.angle_alpha   90.00
_cell.angle_beta   90.00
_cell.angle_gamma   90.00
#
_symmetry.space_group_name_H-M   'P 1'
#
loop_
_entity.id
_entity.type
_entity.pdbx_description
1 polymer ?
#
loop_
_entity_poly.entity_id
_entity_poly.type
_entity_poly.pdbx_seq_one_letter_code
_entity_poly.pdbx_strand_id
1 'polypeptide(L)'
;MTFDIIPAQSVILTACGYANPALIKTTWLASKSKLSKAITAIQLAALITYLLALTAMDAWIFSDLINRLSGFNQLYNAEDPLIIRVVTWVWNATIAIRPLVILIIFATKRPHWKHLHRTVNMFAAVVYPDRKIARKVGRFSLVLLLVTFVAHVGYSTISWSDANGAFPPHEHRYNFCYFEICFTLKEIVPIWIISTDLPFILSQQVLVIGLAIAVTLLKGLQGVSYDIRAETTKWLKEKSNDGKQEELLCEKICKWTFVYVKGQIVLRQLNEFFGWILLVSVGFDFVTALGVSGYVMTSERPLSRLSTTLNAGIAVLFLAYATVFFVPFVMLLEKSKEVDVLLRHLTWTVKRWTIHPGDSLENCSKHSDLSLKSRQISSKLRLEHSLNELSELVQQNAFAVEAGGLFVFTRSYLVTVVSSIATLLLIAQEMMDRSVKATAAVPTSNNTFAGTFYSNYSL
;
A
#
# COMPACT_ATOMS: atom_id res chain seq x y z
N MET A 1 26.44 -1.23 -16.41
CA MET A 1 26.11 -1.03 -14.98
C MET A 1 24.60 -1.01 -14.83
N THR A 2 24.03 -2.02 -14.16
CA THR A 2 22.59 -2.14 -13.94
C THR A 2 22.11 -1.08 -12.95
N PHE A 3 21.09 -0.34 -13.36
CA PHE A 3 20.43 0.68 -12.56
C PHE A 3 19.50 -0.06 -11.58
N ASP A 4 19.86 -0.12 -10.30
CA ASP A 4 18.98 -0.68 -9.27
C ASP A 4 18.33 0.46 -8.51
N ILE A 5 17.04 0.65 -8.74
CA ILE A 5 16.21 1.66 -8.04
C ILE A 5 15.86 1.17 -6.63
N ILE A 6 16.07 -0.14 -6.37
CA ILE A 6 15.63 -0.86 -5.19
C ILE A 6 16.81 -1.64 -4.54
N PRO A 7 17.99 -1.03 -4.31
CA PRO A 7 19.17 -1.80 -3.88
C PRO A 7 19.05 -2.28 -2.43
N ALA A 8 18.56 -1.45 -1.51
CA ALA A 8 18.46 -1.82 -0.10
C ALA A 8 17.39 -2.90 0.16
N GLN A 9 16.25 -2.79 -0.53
CA GLN A 9 15.11 -3.68 -0.29
C GLN A 9 15.28 -5.01 -1.03
N SER A 10 15.93 -5.01 -2.20
CA SER A 10 16.32 -6.26 -2.87
C SER A 10 17.37 -7.02 -2.06
N VAL A 11 18.31 -6.34 -1.42
CA VAL A 11 19.30 -6.96 -0.52
C VAL A 11 18.62 -7.53 0.72
N ILE A 12 17.69 -6.81 1.35
CA ILE A 12 16.95 -7.32 2.52
C ILE A 12 16.08 -8.52 2.15
N LEU A 13 15.33 -8.46 1.05
CA LEU A 13 14.52 -9.59 0.57
C LEU A 13 15.39 -10.78 0.14
N THR A 14 16.58 -10.53 -0.40
CA THR A 14 17.55 -11.59 -0.76
C THR A 14 18.25 -12.17 0.47
N ALA A 15 18.52 -11.35 1.48
CA ALA A 15 19.14 -11.75 2.75
C ALA A 15 18.17 -12.56 3.63
N CYS A 16 16.87 -12.24 3.61
CA CYS A 16 15.83 -12.98 4.33
C CYS A 16 15.43 -14.31 3.66
N GLY A 17 16.36 -14.97 2.96
CA GLY A 17 16.18 -16.35 2.53
C GLY A 17 15.25 -16.54 1.33
N TYR A 18 14.71 -15.49 0.70
CA TYR A 18 13.96 -15.65 -0.56
C TYR A 18 14.93 -15.92 -1.74
N ALA A 19 15.90 -16.82 -1.60
CA ALA A 19 16.60 -17.43 -2.72
C ALA A 19 15.66 -18.46 -3.38
N ASN A 20 15.60 -18.49 -4.71
CA ASN A 20 14.64 -19.33 -5.44
C ASN A 20 15.02 -20.79 -5.17
N PRO A 21 14.14 -21.69 -4.72
CA PRO A 21 14.51 -23.09 -4.48
C PRO A 21 15.15 -23.73 -5.72
N ALA A 22 14.69 -23.35 -6.92
CA ALA A 22 15.32 -23.75 -8.17
C ALA A 22 16.64 -23.01 -8.43
N LEU A 23 16.80 -21.76 -7.99
CA LEU A 23 18.08 -21.04 -8.06
C LEU A 23 19.09 -21.63 -7.09
N ILE A 24 18.73 -21.85 -5.82
CA ILE A 24 19.46 -22.59 -4.78
C ILE A 24 19.85 -23.96 -5.34
N LYS A 25 18.93 -24.71 -5.95
CA LYS A 25 19.22 -26.00 -6.59
C LYS A 25 20.23 -25.83 -7.73
N THR A 26 20.06 -24.84 -8.61
CA THR A 26 21.01 -24.60 -9.72
C THR A 26 22.36 -24.06 -9.25
N THR A 27 22.43 -23.18 -8.25
CA THR A 27 23.70 -22.69 -7.68
C THR A 27 24.37 -23.75 -6.84
N TRP A 28 23.62 -24.59 -6.12
CA TRP A 28 24.15 -25.72 -5.37
C TRP A 28 24.70 -26.81 -6.31
N LEU A 29 24.02 -27.07 -7.43
CA LEU A 29 24.50 -27.99 -8.47
C LEU A 29 25.65 -27.40 -9.30
N ALA A 30 25.65 -26.09 -9.59
CA ALA A 30 26.67 -25.43 -10.40
C ALA A 30 27.91 -24.99 -9.60
N SER A 31 27.78 -24.81 -8.29
CA SER A 31 28.89 -24.38 -7.44
C SER A 31 29.88 -25.53 -7.22
N LYS A 32 31.12 -25.34 -7.67
CA LYS A 32 32.24 -26.26 -7.37
C LYS A 32 32.83 -26.01 -5.97
N SER A 33 32.52 -24.87 -5.34
CA SER A 33 33.09 -24.47 -4.05
C SER A 33 32.29 -25.03 -2.87
N LYS A 34 32.96 -25.74 -1.96
CA LYS A 34 32.38 -26.22 -0.69
C LYS A 34 31.79 -25.07 0.14
N LEU A 35 32.44 -23.90 0.14
CA LEU A 35 31.99 -22.72 0.88
C LEU A 35 30.66 -22.17 0.36
N SER A 36 30.50 -22.08 -0.96
CA SER A 36 29.25 -21.60 -1.56
C SER A 36 28.10 -22.58 -1.33
N LYS A 37 28.34 -23.90 -1.38
CA LYS A 37 27.33 -24.90 -0.99
C LYS A 37 26.93 -24.78 0.48
N ALA A 38 27.89 -24.56 1.39
CA ALA A 38 27.64 -24.36 2.81
C ALA A 38 26.79 -23.10 3.07
N ILE A 39 27.12 -21.97 2.44
CA ILE A 39 26.34 -20.73 2.54
C ILE A 39 24.90 -20.94 2.06
N THR A 40 24.73 -21.62 0.91
CA THR A 40 23.39 -21.93 0.37
C THR A 40 22.59 -22.87 1.28
N ALA A 41 23.24 -23.86 1.90
CA ALA A 41 22.60 -24.75 2.87
C ALA A 41 22.17 -24.01 4.15
N ILE A 42 23.00 -23.11 4.66
CA ILE A 42 22.67 -22.26 5.82
C ILE A 42 21.49 -21.34 5.49
N GLN A 43 21.47 -20.73 4.31
CA GLN A 43 20.35 -19.89 3.85
C GLN A 43 19.04 -20.69 3.72
N LEU A 44 19.10 -21.91 3.19
CA LEU A 44 17.94 -22.79 3.07
C LEU A 44 17.43 -23.25 4.44
N ALA A 45 18.34 -23.63 5.34
CA ALA A 45 18.00 -24.01 6.71
C ALA A 45 17.36 -22.83 7.47
N ALA A 46 17.94 -21.63 7.37
CA ALA A 46 17.37 -20.43 7.96
C ALA A 46 15.98 -20.10 7.41
N LEU A 47 15.76 -20.26 6.10
CA LEU A 47 14.45 -20.10 5.48
C LEU A 47 13.44 -21.13 5.99
N ILE A 48 13.81 -22.41 6.04
CA ILE A 48 12.93 -23.48 6.52
C ILE A 48 12.57 -23.24 7.99
N THR A 49 13.55 -22.93 8.84
CA THR A 49 13.32 -22.61 10.25
C THR A 49 12.41 -21.40 10.42
N TYR A 50 12.62 -20.35 9.60
CA TYR A 50 11.76 -19.18 9.59
C TYR A 50 10.33 -19.52 9.18
N LEU A 51 10.13 -20.28 8.10
CA LEU A 51 8.81 -20.72 7.65
C LEU A 51 8.11 -21.61 8.68
N LEU A 52 8.83 -22.52 9.33
CA LEU A 52 8.28 -23.37 10.38
C LEU A 52 7.88 -22.55 11.62
N ALA A 53 8.75 -21.63 12.07
CA ALA A 53 8.45 -20.74 13.17
C ALA A 53 7.22 -19.86 12.87
N LEU A 54 7.09 -19.39 11.64
CA LEU A 54 5.92 -18.65 11.19
C LEU A 54 4.64 -19.49 11.20
N THR A 55 4.66 -20.69 10.61
CA THR A 55 3.48 -21.57 10.62
C THR A 55 3.07 -22.00 12.04
N ALA A 56 4.05 -22.17 12.93
CA ALA A 56 3.77 -22.48 14.33
C ALA A 56 3.13 -21.29 15.05
N MET A 57 3.61 -20.07 14.81
CA MET A 57 3.02 -18.86 15.37
C MET A 57 1.64 -18.55 14.78
N ASP A 58 1.40 -18.87 13.50
CA ASP A 58 0.06 -18.77 12.91
C ASP A 58 -0.91 -19.76 13.53
N ALA A 59 -0.53 -21.04 13.61
CA ALA A 59 -1.34 -22.06 14.27
C ALA A 59 -1.63 -21.67 15.73
N TRP A 60 -0.64 -21.04 16.39
CA TRP A 60 -0.78 -20.50 17.73
C TRP A 60 -1.75 -19.33 17.82
N ILE A 61 -1.64 -18.32 16.95
CA ILE A 61 -2.54 -17.15 16.92
C ILE A 61 -3.96 -17.55 16.52
N PHE A 62 -4.12 -18.42 15.54
CA PHE A 62 -5.42 -18.95 15.15
C PHE A 62 -6.02 -19.82 16.26
N SER A 63 -5.22 -20.65 16.93
CA SER A 63 -5.70 -21.43 18.06
C SER A 63 -6.07 -20.53 19.23
N ASP A 64 -5.31 -19.49 19.55
CA ASP A 64 -5.65 -18.52 20.60
C ASP A 64 -6.92 -17.75 20.23
N LEU A 65 -7.06 -17.31 18.97
CA LEU A 65 -8.28 -16.69 18.47
C LEU A 65 -9.48 -17.64 18.59
N ILE A 66 -9.36 -18.89 18.15
CA ILE A 66 -10.44 -19.90 18.22
C ILE A 66 -10.75 -20.25 19.68
N ASN A 67 -9.76 -20.41 20.54
CA ASN A 67 -9.94 -20.70 21.96
C ASN A 67 -10.62 -19.55 22.68
N ARG A 68 -10.24 -18.30 22.38
CA ARG A 68 -10.96 -17.12 22.86
C ARG A 68 -12.38 -17.13 22.32
N LEU A 69 -12.57 -17.26 21.00
CA LEU A 69 -13.85 -17.33 20.27
C LEU A 69 -14.80 -18.42 20.81
N SER A 70 -14.28 -19.58 21.20
CA SER A 70 -15.05 -20.71 21.73
C SER A 70 -15.28 -20.63 23.25
N GLY A 71 -14.32 -20.07 24.00
CA GLY A 71 -14.46 -19.75 25.43
C GLY A 71 -15.41 -18.57 25.71
N PHE A 72 -15.82 -17.80 24.70
CA PHE A 72 -16.75 -16.66 24.83
C PHE A 72 -18.07 -17.00 25.49
N ASN A 73 -18.55 -18.24 25.38
CA ASN A 73 -19.82 -18.62 25.98
C ASN A 73 -19.74 -18.86 27.49
N GLN A 74 -18.53 -18.96 28.07
CA GLN A 74 -18.36 -19.40 29.47
C GLN A 74 -17.72 -18.36 30.40
N LEU A 75 -16.97 -17.37 29.91
CA LEU A 75 -16.13 -16.51 30.76
C LEU A 75 -16.53 -15.04 30.88
N TYR A 76 -17.45 -14.54 30.06
CA TYR A 76 -17.84 -13.12 30.09
C TYR A 76 -19.34 -12.95 30.24
N ASN A 77 -19.75 -12.14 31.23
CA ASN A 77 -21.13 -11.70 31.41
C ASN A 77 -21.70 -11.17 30.09
N ALA A 78 -22.96 -11.50 29.82
CA ALA A 78 -23.65 -11.35 28.55
C ALA A 78 -23.91 -9.90 28.07
N GLU A 79 -23.19 -8.90 28.59
CA GLU A 79 -23.54 -7.48 28.44
C GLU A 79 -22.98 -6.82 27.16
N ASP A 80 -21.81 -7.24 26.67
CA ASP A 80 -21.23 -6.69 25.45
C ASP A 80 -21.80 -7.33 24.17
N PRO A 81 -22.17 -6.55 23.14
CA PRO A 81 -22.53 -7.07 21.83
C PRO A 81 -21.41 -7.93 21.20
N LEU A 82 -21.76 -9.09 20.62
CA LEU A 82 -20.81 -9.99 19.96
C LEU A 82 -19.91 -9.28 18.93
N ILE A 83 -20.48 -8.34 18.17
CA ILE A 83 -19.75 -7.61 17.12
C ILE A 83 -18.60 -6.78 17.68
N ILE A 84 -18.80 -6.14 18.83
CA ILE A 84 -17.78 -5.33 19.49
C ILE A 84 -16.65 -6.22 19.96
N ARG A 85 -16.99 -7.35 20.57
CA ARG A 85 -16.03 -8.35 21.02
C ARG A 85 -15.20 -8.92 19.88
N VAL A 86 -15.82 -9.30 18.76
CA VAL A 86 -15.07 -9.80 17.60
C VAL A 86 -14.10 -8.73 17.09
N VAL A 87 -14.55 -7.47 16.96
CA VAL A 87 -13.72 -6.36 16.47
C VAL A 87 -12.53 -6.09 17.40
N THR A 88 -12.71 -6.13 18.72
CA THR A 88 -11.63 -5.88 19.69
C THR A 88 -10.59 -6.99 19.81
N TRP A 89 -10.87 -8.20 19.34
CA TRP A 89 -9.91 -9.32 19.38
C TRP A 89 -9.23 -9.56 18.04
N VAL A 90 -9.93 -9.32 16.92
CA VAL A 90 -9.40 -9.61 15.58
C VAL A 90 -8.13 -8.80 15.27
N TRP A 91 -7.96 -7.59 15.84
CA TRP A 91 -6.79 -6.76 15.51
C TRP A 91 -5.44 -7.36 15.93
N ASN A 92 -5.40 -8.13 17.03
CA ASN A 92 -4.18 -8.80 17.47
C ASN A 92 -3.73 -9.86 16.45
N ALA A 93 -4.69 -10.59 15.89
CA ALA A 93 -4.43 -11.59 14.86
C ALA A 93 -4.04 -10.92 13.54
N THR A 94 -4.68 -9.80 13.17
CA THR A 94 -4.39 -9.13 11.90
C THR A 94 -2.98 -8.57 11.81
N ILE A 95 -2.39 -8.11 12.92
CA ILE A 95 -1.01 -7.60 12.94
C ILE A 95 -0.01 -8.69 12.53
N ALA A 96 -0.20 -9.93 13.00
CA ALA A 96 0.69 -11.04 12.70
C ALA A 96 0.39 -11.70 11.35
N ILE A 97 -0.90 -11.89 11.01
CA ILE A 97 -1.30 -12.55 9.76
C ILE A 97 -0.99 -11.68 8.54
N ARG A 98 -1.16 -10.36 8.64
CA ARG A 98 -0.93 -9.42 7.53
C ARG A 98 0.42 -9.62 6.83
N PRO A 99 1.57 -9.52 7.53
CA PRO A 99 2.85 -9.66 6.86
C PRO A 99 3.05 -11.01 6.20
N LEU A 100 2.47 -12.07 6.78
CA LEU A 100 2.62 -13.42 6.28
C LEU A 100 1.89 -13.61 4.97
N VAL A 101 0.62 -13.19 4.93
CA VAL A 101 -0.15 -13.25 3.69
C VAL A 101 0.53 -12.42 2.59
N ILE A 102 1.04 -11.23 2.91
CA ILE A 102 1.79 -10.40 1.94
C ILE A 102 3.04 -11.13 1.43
N LEU A 103 3.83 -11.70 2.34
CA LEU A 103 5.07 -12.40 1.99
C LEU A 103 4.81 -13.69 1.21
N ILE A 104 3.75 -14.44 1.52
CA ILE A 104 3.30 -15.62 0.76
C ILE A 104 2.87 -15.21 -0.66
N ILE A 105 2.07 -14.15 -0.80
CA ILE A 105 1.67 -13.64 -2.12
C ILE A 105 2.91 -13.18 -2.91
N PHE A 106 3.84 -12.48 -2.27
CA PHE A 106 5.09 -12.06 -2.91
C PHE A 106 5.91 -13.28 -3.37
N ALA A 107 6.04 -14.30 -2.53
CA ALA A 107 6.78 -15.52 -2.83
C ALA A 107 6.18 -16.29 -4.02
N THR A 108 4.85 -16.46 -4.03
CA THR A 108 4.13 -17.15 -5.11
C THR A 108 4.19 -16.39 -6.44
N LYS A 109 4.21 -15.04 -6.40
CA LYS A 109 4.30 -14.20 -7.59
C LYS A 109 5.72 -13.89 -8.06
N ARG A 110 6.75 -14.43 -7.41
CA ARG A 110 8.16 -14.11 -7.69
C ARG A 110 8.59 -14.16 -9.18
N PRO A 111 8.12 -15.07 -10.05
CA PRO A 111 8.46 -15.02 -11.46
C PRO A 111 8.07 -13.70 -12.13
N HIS A 112 6.88 -13.18 -11.79
CA HIS A 112 6.36 -11.90 -12.26
C HIS A 112 7.17 -10.72 -11.71
N TRP A 113 7.69 -10.82 -10.48
CA TRP A 113 8.59 -9.80 -9.90
C TRP A 113 9.81 -9.54 -10.78
N LYS A 114 10.47 -10.60 -11.28
CA LYS A 114 11.65 -10.44 -12.15
C LYS A 114 11.32 -9.70 -13.43
N HIS A 115 10.14 -9.96 -13.99
CA HIS A 115 9.69 -9.30 -15.20
C HIS A 115 9.38 -7.82 -14.93
N LEU A 116 8.54 -7.54 -13.91
CA LEU A 116 8.22 -6.19 -13.46
C LEU A 116 9.49 -5.37 -13.18
N HIS A 117 10.44 -5.92 -12.43
CA HIS A 117 11.69 -5.25 -12.09
C HIS A 117 12.50 -4.83 -13.33
N ARG A 118 12.60 -5.72 -14.33
CA ARG A 118 13.28 -5.40 -15.60
C ARG A 118 12.54 -4.29 -16.35
N THR A 119 11.22 -4.38 -16.46
CA THR A 119 10.40 -3.38 -17.15
C THR A 119 10.52 -2.01 -16.49
N VAL A 120 10.46 -1.96 -15.16
CA VAL A 120 10.62 -0.73 -14.37
C VAL A 120 12.00 -0.12 -14.59
N ASN A 121 13.07 -0.91 -14.55
CA ASN A 121 14.43 -0.38 -14.75
C ASN A 121 14.64 0.14 -16.18
N MET A 122 14.07 -0.54 -17.20
CA MET A 122 14.09 -0.03 -18.57
C MET A 122 13.31 1.28 -18.71
N PHE A 123 12.12 1.36 -18.12
CA PHE A 123 11.32 2.59 -18.13
C PHE A 123 12.03 3.73 -17.38
N ALA A 124 12.59 3.45 -16.22
CA ALA A 124 13.29 4.43 -15.41
C ALA A 124 14.57 4.94 -16.09
N ALA A 125 15.26 4.12 -16.89
CA ALA A 125 16.38 4.58 -17.70
C ALA A 125 15.96 5.63 -18.74
N VAL A 126 14.72 5.56 -19.23
CA VAL A 126 14.14 6.54 -20.15
C VAL A 126 13.73 7.82 -19.42
N VAL A 127 13.09 7.68 -18.25
CA VAL A 127 12.59 8.82 -17.46
C VAL A 127 13.71 9.56 -16.71
N TYR A 128 14.76 8.85 -16.30
CA TYR A 128 15.87 9.38 -15.51
C TYR A 128 17.22 9.16 -16.21
N PRO A 129 17.52 9.92 -17.29
CA PRO A 129 18.86 9.88 -17.86
C PRO A 129 19.91 10.36 -16.84
N ASP A 130 19.54 11.24 -15.90
CA ASP A 130 20.41 11.67 -14.80
C ASP A 130 20.26 10.77 -13.55
N ARG A 131 21.38 10.20 -13.11
CA ARG A 131 21.54 9.42 -11.87
C ARG A 131 21.12 10.16 -10.60
N LYS A 132 21.02 11.49 -10.61
CA LYS A 132 20.57 12.27 -9.44
C LYS A 132 19.13 11.93 -9.04
N ILE A 133 18.23 11.69 -10.00
CA ILE A 133 16.81 11.47 -9.69
C ILE A 133 16.60 10.06 -9.12
N ALA A 134 17.29 9.07 -9.66
CA ALA A 134 17.31 7.70 -9.13
C ALA A 134 17.76 7.65 -7.67
N ARG A 135 18.79 8.43 -7.31
CA ARG A 135 19.24 8.58 -5.92
C ARG A 135 18.17 9.18 -5.01
N LYS A 136 17.31 10.07 -5.51
CA LYS A 136 16.19 10.62 -4.71
C LYS A 136 15.14 9.55 -4.42
N VAL A 137 14.81 8.70 -5.39
CA VAL A 137 13.88 7.57 -5.19
C VAL A 137 14.46 6.57 -4.19
N GLY A 138 15.76 6.24 -4.30
CA GLY A 138 16.45 5.39 -3.33
C GLY A 138 16.45 5.97 -1.91
N ARG A 139 16.69 7.28 -1.76
CA ARG A 139 16.61 7.97 -0.46
C ARG A 139 15.19 7.93 0.11
N PHE A 140 14.17 8.14 -0.73
CA PHE A 140 12.77 8.05 -0.30
C PHE A 140 12.43 6.67 0.26
N SER A 141 12.84 5.60 -0.43
CA SER A 141 12.70 4.22 0.06
C SER A 141 13.41 3.99 1.39
N LEU A 142 14.65 4.49 1.54
CA LEU A 142 15.42 4.37 2.78
C LEU A 142 14.75 5.11 3.96
N VAL A 143 14.22 6.31 3.72
CA VAL A 143 13.50 7.08 4.73
C VAL A 143 12.24 6.33 5.14
N LEU A 144 11.46 5.78 4.19
CA LEU A 144 10.28 4.99 4.52
C LEU A 144 10.61 3.71 5.29
N LEU A 145 11.74 3.05 4.98
CA LEU A 145 12.24 1.93 5.77
C LEU A 145 12.53 2.36 7.21
N LEU A 146 13.26 3.46 7.40
CA LEU A 146 13.62 3.95 8.73
C LEU A 146 12.37 4.37 9.52
N VAL A 147 11.45 5.08 8.89
CA VAL A 147 10.18 5.49 9.52
C VAL A 147 9.36 4.26 9.93
N THR A 148 9.23 3.27 9.05
CA THR A 148 8.50 2.03 9.36
C THR A 148 9.17 1.29 10.52
N PHE A 149 10.50 1.14 10.47
CA PHE A 149 11.26 0.43 11.48
C PHE A 149 11.09 1.11 12.84
N VAL A 150 11.30 2.42 12.92
CA VAL A 150 11.17 3.18 14.17
C VAL A 150 9.74 3.14 14.69
N ALA A 151 8.74 3.33 13.83
CA ALA A 151 7.34 3.31 14.24
C ALA A 151 6.92 1.94 14.76
N HIS A 152 7.31 0.86 14.07
CA HIS A 152 6.94 -0.50 14.45
C HIS A 152 7.70 -0.98 15.70
N VAL A 153 9.02 -0.77 15.76
CA VAL A 153 9.81 -1.09 16.96
C VAL A 153 9.33 -0.27 18.16
N GLY A 154 9.00 1.01 17.96
CA GLY A 154 8.40 1.85 18.98
C GLY A 154 7.09 1.26 19.51
N TYR A 155 6.18 0.88 18.61
CA TYR A 155 4.96 0.16 18.94
C TYR A 155 5.22 -1.13 19.74
N SER A 156 6.04 -2.04 19.21
CA SER A 156 6.31 -3.33 19.87
C SER A 156 6.94 -3.11 21.24
N THR A 157 7.88 -2.17 21.38
CA THR A 157 8.49 -1.82 22.67
C THR A 157 7.47 -1.33 23.69
N ILE A 158 6.54 -0.47 23.26
CA ILE A 158 5.46 0.04 24.12
C ILE A 158 4.51 -1.09 24.52
N SER A 159 4.10 -1.94 23.57
CA SER A 159 3.23 -3.09 23.83
C SER A 159 3.87 -4.06 24.83
N TRP A 160 5.16 -4.35 24.69
CA TRP A 160 5.90 -5.17 25.64
C TRP A 160 6.06 -4.50 27.01
N SER A 161 6.23 -3.19 27.05
CA SER A 161 6.30 -2.44 28.31
C SER A 161 4.96 -2.52 29.06
N ASP A 162 3.84 -2.35 28.34
CA ASP A 162 2.49 -2.49 28.89
C ASP A 162 2.24 -3.91 29.42
N ALA A 163 2.58 -4.93 28.63
CA ALA A 163 2.47 -6.33 29.04
C ALA A 163 3.34 -6.70 30.25
N ASN A 164 4.42 -5.96 30.53
CA ASN A 164 5.24 -6.14 31.72
C ASN A 164 4.71 -5.41 32.96
N GLY A 165 3.58 -4.72 32.84
CA GLY A 165 3.09 -3.84 33.88
C GLY A 165 4.04 -2.66 34.09
N ALA A 166 4.52 -2.04 33.01
CA ALA A 166 5.15 -0.72 33.12
C ALA A 166 4.10 0.40 33.27
N PHE A 167 2.83 0.15 32.90
CA PHE A 167 1.73 1.10 33.03
C PHE A 167 0.64 0.60 33.99
N PRO A 168 0.19 1.43 34.96
CA PRO A 168 -0.86 1.07 35.91
C PRO A 168 -2.26 1.06 35.25
N PRO A 169 -3.24 0.29 35.79
CA PRO A 169 -3.19 -0.48 37.05
C PRO A 169 -2.61 -1.90 36.88
N HIS A 170 -1.61 -2.24 37.71
CA HIS A 170 -0.87 -3.51 37.65
C HIS A 170 -1.58 -4.61 38.45
N GLU A 171 -2.34 -5.48 37.78
CA GLU A 171 -2.83 -6.70 38.46
C GLU A 171 -2.37 -8.02 37.84
N HIS A 172 -1.81 -8.03 36.62
CA HIS A 172 -1.31 -9.27 36.05
C HIS A 172 0.11 -9.08 35.49
N ARG A 173 1.09 -9.74 36.14
CA ARG A 173 2.24 -10.25 35.40
C ARG A 173 1.64 -11.25 34.41
N TYR A 174 1.61 -10.90 33.12
CA TYR A 174 1.19 -11.86 32.12
C TYR A 174 2.12 -13.07 32.23
N ASN A 175 1.60 -14.17 32.76
CA ASN A 175 2.21 -15.45 32.53
C ASN A 175 1.95 -15.75 31.06
N PHE A 176 2.98 -15.69 30.22
CA PHE A 176 2.90 -16.06 28.81
C PHE A 176 2.76 -17.59 28.69
N CYS A 177 1.70 -18.12 29.29
CA CYS A 177 1.34 -19.52 29.29
C CYS A 177 0.35 -19.76 28.17
N TYR A 178 0.73 -20.66 27.27
CA TYR A 178 -0.09 -21.08 26.17
C TYR A 178 -0.16 -22.59 26.18
N PHE A 179 -1.39 -23.11 26.25
CA PHE A 179 -1.65 -24.50 26.62
C PHE A 179 -1.02 -24.82 27.99
N GLU A 180 -0.07 -25.75 28.03
CA GLU A 180 0.67 -26.16 29.24
C GLU A 180 2.09 -25.58 29.30
N ILE A 181 2.51 -24.79 28.29
CA ILE A 181 3.88 -24.25 28.20
C ILE A 181 3.86 -22.78 28.59
N CYS A 182 4.67 -22.42 29.58
CA CYS A 182 4.86 -21.05 30.02
C CYS A 182 6.21 -20.52 29.59
N PHE A 183 6.21 -19.37 28.92
CA PHE A 183 7.41 -18.66 28.52
C PHE A 183 7.70 -17.52 29.48
N THR A 184 8.98 -17.30 29.76
CA THR A 184 9.44 -16.05 30.35
C THR A 184 9.44 -14.94 29.30
N LEU A 185 9.41 -13.68 29.74
CA LEU A 185 9.54 -12.53 28.84
C LEU A 185 10.80 -12.63 27.94
N LYS A 186 11.91 -13.10 28.52
CA LYS A 186 13.19 -13.23 27.82
C LYS A 186 13.14 -14.25 26.69
N GLU A 187 12.26 -15.24 26.79
CA GLU A 187 12.07 -16.27 25.78
C GLU A 187 11.06 -15.83 24.72
N ILE A 188 9.95 -15.19 25.12
CA ILE A 188 8.89 -14.81 24.18
C ILE A 188 9.28 -13.62 23.29
N VAL A 189 10.06 -12.66 23.79
CA VAL A 189 10.43 -11.46 23.03
C VAL A 189 11.25 -11.80 21.76
N PRO A 190 12.33 -12.60 21.82
CA PRO A 190 13.04 -13.02 20.62
C PRO A 190 12.17 -13.78 19.63
N ILE A 191 11.28 -14.66 20.12
CA ILE A 191 10.36 -15.42 19.27
C ILE A 191 9.42 -14.45 18.55
N TRP A 192 8.86 -13.47 19.25
CA TRP A 192 7.98 -12.45 18.66
C TRP A 192 8.68 -11.57 17.64
N ILE A 193 9.90 -11.11 17.93
CA ILE A 193 10.68 -10.29 16.99
C ILE A 193 10.90 -11.05 15.68
N ILE A 194 11.28 -12.32 15.75
CA ILE A 194 11.57 -13.15 14.57
C ILE A 194 10.28 -13.48 13.81
N SER A 195 9.19 -13.78 14.52
CA SER A 195 7.95 -14.29 13.93
C SER A 195 6.92 -13.24 13.55
N THR A 196 7.01 -12.04 14.10
CA THR A 196 6.02 -10.96 13.90
C THR A 196 6.71 -9.68 13.41
N ASP A 197 7.63 -9.12 14.19
CA ASP A 197 8.18 -7.78 13.88
C ASP A 197 9.02 -7.78 12.59
N LEU A 198 9.91 -8.75 12.43
CA LEU A 198 10.72 -8.90 11.23
C LEU A 198 9.85 -9.11 9.96
N PRO A 199 8.92 -10.09 9.92
CA PRO A 199 7.98 -10.24 8.80
C PRO A 199 7.17 -8.97 8.53
N PHE A 200 6.73 -8.25 9.56
CA PHE A 200 6.05 -6.97 9.42
C PHE A 200 6.89 -5.96 8.65
N ILE A 201 8.13 -5.73 9.10
CA ILE A 201 9.06 -4.80 8.44
C ILE A 201 9.31 -5.24 6.99
N LEU A 202 9.51 -6.53 6.74
CA LEU A 202 9.74 -7.07 5.40
C LEU A 202 8.53 -6.87 4.48
N SER A 203 7.33 -7.17 4.98
CA SER A 203 6.09 -6.98 4.23
C SER A 203 5.86 -5.51 3.89
N GLN A 204 6.21 -4.59 4.79
CA GLN A 204 6.13 -3.16 4.52
C GLN A 204 7.15 -2.76 3.44
N GLN A 205 8.35 -3.35 3.43
CA GLN A 205 9.31 -3.07 2.35
C GLN A 205 8.81 -3.53 0.98
N VAL A 206 8.07 -4.63 0.91
CA VAL A 206 7.38 -5.04 -0.32
C VAL A 206 6.41 -3.93 -0.78
N LEU A 207 5.64 -3.31 0.13
CA LEU A 207 4.76 -2.20 -0.24
C LEU A 207 5.51 -0.95 -0.69
N VAL A 208 6.60 -0.59 0.01
CA VAL A 208 7.43 0.57 -0.35
C VAL A 208 8.01 0.42 -1.76
N ILE A 209 8.33 -0.80 -2.19
CA ILE A 209 8.72 -1.08 -3.57
C ILE A 209 7.62 -0.67 -4.56
N GLY A 210 6.37 -1.08 -4.31
CA GLY A 210 5.23 -0.69 -5.13
C GLY A 210 5.06 0.84 -5.20
N LEU A 211 5.23 1.52 -4.06
CA LEU A 211 5.20 2.98 -3.99
C LEU A 211 6.33 3.63 -4.80
N ALA A 212 7.55 3.10 -4.73
CA ALA A 212 8.68 3.61 -5.49
C ALA A 212 8.48 3.48 -7.01
N ILE A 213 7.84 2.38 -7.45
CA ILE A 213 7.45 2.19 -8.86
C ILE A 213 6.40 3.24 -9.26
N ALA A 214 5.37 3.45 -8.46
CA ALA A 214 4.36 4.47 -8.76
C ALA A 214 4.93 5.90 -8.76
N VAL A 215 5.84 6.23 -7.85
CA VAL A 215 6.57 7.50 -7.88
C VAL A 215 7.36 7.64 -9.19
N THR A 216 7.94 6.54 -9.68
CA THR A 216 8.65 6.54 -10.97
C THR A 216 7.73 6.79 -12.15
N LEU A 217 6.56 6.13 -12.19
CA LEU A 217 5.52 6.41 -13.18
C LEU A 217 5.05 7.87 -13.11
N LEU A 218 4.82 8.38 -11.89
CA LEU A 218 4.36 9.74 -11.64
C LEU A 218 5.37 10.76 -12.17
N LYS A 219 6.67 10.52 -11.98
CA LYS A 219 7.72 11.38 -12.52
C LYS A 219 7.76 11.36 -14.05
N GLY A 220 7.53 10.21 -14.68
CA GLY A 220 7.36 10.11 -16.13
C GLY A 220 6.22 11.00 -16.63
N LEU A 221 5.04 10.89 -16.02
CA LEU A 221 3.88 11.72 -16.36
C LEU A 221 4.09 13.22 -16.04
N GLN A 222 4.81 13.54 -14.97
CA GLN A 222 5.18 14.92 -14.65
C GLN A 222 6.08 15.53 -15.73
N GLY A 223 7.02 14.76 -16.28
CA GLY A 223 7.85 15.18 -17.42
C GLY A 223 7.01 15.47 -18.66
N VAL A 224 6.13 14.53 -19.04
CA VAL A 224 5.23 14.69 -20.18
C VAL A 224 4.30 15.91 -20.00
N SER A 225 3.69 16.06 -18.83
CA SER A 225 2.83 17.20 -18.49
C SER A 225 3.55 18.54 -18.57
N TYR A 226 4.80 18.61 -18.09
CA TYR A 226 5.62 19.81 -18.19
C TYR A 226 5.91 20.18 -19.65
N ASP A 227 6.30 19.20 -20.46
CA ASP A 227 6.61 19.41 -21.87
C ASP A 227 5.38 19.87 -22.66
N ILE A 228 4.21 19.25 -22.43
CA ILE A 228 2.95 19.64 -23.09
C ILE A 228 2.56 21.08 -22.73
N ARG A 229 2.70 21.49 -21.46
CA ARG A 229 2.42 22.87 -21.03
C ARG A 229 3.35 23.88 -21.68
N ALA A 230 4.65 23.57 -21.69
CA ALA A 230 5.65 24.42 -22.31
C ALA A 230 5.34 24.61 -23.81
N GLU A 231 4.99 23.52 -24.48
CA GLU A 231 4.65 23.56 -25.90
C GLU A 231 3.33 24.29 -26.17
N THR A 232 2.29 24.04 -25.37
CA THR A 232 1.01 24.77 -25.47
C THR A 232 1.24 26.28 -25.33
N THR A 233 2.07 26.70 -24.37
CA THR A 233 2.41 28.11 -24.15
C THR A 233 3.18 28.70 -25.33
N LYS A 234 4.09 27.91 -25.94
CA LYS A 234 4.84 28.31 -27.13
C LYS A 234 3.90 28.56 -28.32
N TRP A 235 3.00 27.63 -28.58
CA TRP A 235 2.00 27.73 -29.65
C TRP A 235 0.96 28.83 -29.44
N LEU A 236 0.72 29.25 -28.19
CA LEU A 236 -0.13 30.41 -27.91
C LEU A 236 0.56 31.75 -28.20
N LYS A 237 1.89 31.82 -28.07
CA LYS A 237 2.68 33.07 -28.19
C LYS A 237 3.24 33.30 -29.59
N GLU A 238 3.68 32.25 -30.27
CA GLU A 238 4.36 32.35 -31.56
C GLU A 238 3.39 32.05 -32.71
N LYS A 239 3.36 32.91 -33.73
CA LYS A 239 2.62 32.66 -34.98
C LYS A 239 3.33 31.53 -35.72
N SER A 240 2.81 30.30 -35.60
CA SER A 240 3.37 29.09 -36.20
C SER A 240 3.29 29.15 -37.73
N ASN A 241 4.35 29.67 -38.36
CA ASN A 241 4.51 29.63 -39.81
C ASN A 241 5.71 28.77 -40.25
N ASP A 242 6.45 28.16 -39.32
CA ASP A 242 7.62 27.34 -39.64
C ASP A 242 7.31 25.84 -39.54
N GLY A 243 7.39 25.13 -40.67
CA GLY A 243 7.22 23.67 -40.75
C GLY A 243 8.22 22.90 -39.86
N LYS A 244 9.36 23.51 -39.50
CA LYS A 244 10.31 22.94 -38.54
C LYS A 244 9.71 22.80 -37.14
N GLN A 245 8.81 23.70 -36.74
CA GLN A 245 8.14 23.64 -35.44
C GLN A 245 7.12 22.50 -35.38
N GLU A 246 6.44 22.21 -36.49
CA GLU A 246 5.52 21.07 -36.61
C GLU A 246 6.27 19.73 -36.53
N GLU A 247 7.43 19.62 -37.18
CA GLU A 247 8.25 18.41 -37.15
C GLU A 247 8.81 18.14 -35.74
N LEU A 248 9.31 19.18 -35.06
CA LEU A 248 9.76 19.08 -33.66
C LEU A 248 8.61 18.69 -32.72
N LEU A 249 7.39 19.17 -32.98
CA LEU A 249 6.22 18.76 -32.20
C LEU A 249 5.86 17.30 -32.45
N CYS A 250 5.90 16.82 -33.69
CA CYS A 250 5.69 15.40 -34.00
C CYS A 250 6.70 14.50 -33.27
N GLU A 251 7.97 14.89 -33.22
CA GLU A 251 9.01 14.16 -32.49
C GLU A 251 8.70 14.10 -30.97
N LYS A 252 8.28 15.24 -30.39
CA LYS A 252 7.86 15.30 -28.99
C LYS A 252 6.64 14.43 -28.71
N ILE A 253 5.62 14.46 -29.57
CA ILE A 253 4.43 13.61 -29.45
C ILE A 253 4.84 12.15 -29.46
N CYS A 254 5.69 11.72 -30.40
CA CYS A 254 6.21 10.36 -30.46
C CYS A 254 6.91 9.95 -29.15
N LYS A 255 7.73 10.84 -28.58
CA LYS A 255 8.38 10.63 -27.28
C LYS A 255 7.37 10.53 -26.13
N TRP A 256 6.34 11.40 -26.10
CA TRP A 256 5.29 11.37 -25.08
C TRP A 256 4.48 10.09 -25.16
N THR A 257 4.07 9.67 -26.36
CA THR A 257 3.39 8.40 -26.61
C THR A 257 4.24 7.23 -26.14
N PHE A 258 5.54 7.21 -26.47
CA PHE A 258 6.44 6.17 -26.01
C PHE A 258 6.52 6.08 -24.48
N VAL A 259 6.70 7.21 -23.79
CA VAL A 259 6.72 7.25 -22.32
C VAL A 259 5.39 6.78 -21.74
N TYR A 260 4.26 7.21 -22.31
CA TYR A 260 2.94 6.83 -21.83
C TYR A 260 2.67 5.33 -21.99
N VAL A 261 2.90 4.78 -23.18
CA VAL A 261 2.71 3.35 -23.48
C VAL A 261 3.61 2.48 -22.60
N LYS A 262 4.90 2.85 -22.46
CA LYS A 262 5.81 2.10 -21.57
C LYS A 262 5.39 2.21 -20.11
N GLY A 263 4.93 3.38 -19.68
CA GLY A 263 4.38 3.58 -18.34
C GLY A 263 3.15 2.70 -18.09
N GLN A 264 2.25 2.59 -19.07
CA GLN A 264 1.06 1.72 -18.98
C GLN A 264 1.41 0.24 -18.87
N ILE A 265 2.42 -0.22 -19.62
CA ILE A 265 2.93 -1.60 -19.50
C ILE A 265 3.45 -1.86 -18.08
N VAL A 266 4.22 -0.91 -17.51
CA VAL A 266 4.70 -1.02 -16.13
C VAL A 266 3.54 -1.00 -15.13
N LEU A 267 2.55 -0.14 -15.32
CA LEU A 267 1.38 -0.05 -14.44
C LEU A 267 0.56 -1.34 -14.45
N ARG A 268 0.31 -1.92 -15.63
CA ARG A 268 -0.39 -3.19 -15.75
C ARG A 268 0.35 -4.28 -14.97
N GLN A 269 1.66 -4.38 -15.14
CA GLN A 269 2.47 -5.35 -14.40
C GLN A 269 2.51 -5.06 -12.90
N LEU A 270 2.46 -3.78 -12.50
CA LEU A 270 2.34 -3.36 -11.12
C LEU A 270 1.01 -3.88 -10.52
N ASN A 271 -0.12 -3.66 -11.19
CA ASN A 271 -1.44 -4.12 -10.74
C ASN A 271 -1.52 -5.66 -10.70
N GLU A 272 -1.02 -6.33 -11.73
CA GLU A 272 -0.96 -7.80 -11.78
C GLU A 272 -0.13 -8.38 -10.63
N PHE A 273 0.99 -7.75 -10.27
CA PHE A 273 1.84 -8.19 -9.16
C PHE A 273 1.27 -7.79 -7.79
N PHE A 274 1.10 -6.50 -7.57
CA PHE A 274 0.76 -5.89 -6.28
C PHE A 274 -0.72 -5.88 -5.95
N GLY A 275 -1.65 -6.09 -6.89
CA GLY A 275 -3.08 -5.90 -6.62
C GLY A 275 -3.58 -6.64 -5.37
N TRP A 276 -3.30 -7.94 -5.27
CA TRP A 276 -3.64 -8.74 -4.08
C TRP A 276 -2.86 -8.33 -2.82
N ILE A 277 -1.60 -7.92 -2.97
CA ILE A 277 -0.77 -7.45 -1.85
C ILE A 277 -1.36 -6.16 -1.26
N LEU A 278 -1.79 -5.23 -2.13
CA LEU A 278 -2.42 -3.97 -1.75
C LEU A 278 -3.76 -4.21 -1.06
N LEU A 279 -4.58 -5.12 -1.61
CA LEU A 279 -5.86 -5.49 -1.01
C LEU A 279 -5.67 -6.04 0.41
N VAL A 280 -4.78 -7.01 0.58
CA VAL A 280 -4.46 -7.60 1.87
C VAL A 280 -3.91 -6.53 2.81
N SER A 281 -2.95 -5.71 2.38
CA SER A 281 -2.39 -4.70 3.27
C SER A 281 -3.47 -3.75 3.78
N VAL A 282 -4.25 -3.14 2.88
CA VAL A 282 -5.24 -2.15 3.32
C VAL A 282 -6.34 -2.80 4.15
N GLY A 283 -6.81 -4.00 3.77
CA GLY A 283 -7.84 -4.71 4.51
C GLY A 283 -7.42 -5.03 5.94
N PHE A 284 -6.22 -5.61 6.13
CA PHE A 284 -5.72 -5.92 7.45
C PHE A 284 -5.36 -4.67 8.27
N ASP A 285 -4.79 -3.62 7.66
CA ASP A 285 -4.51 -2.36 8.34
C ASP A 285 -5.80 -1.65 8.78
N PHE A 286 -6.85 -1.68 7.95
CA PHE A 286 -8.18 -1.17 8.29
C PHE A 286 -8.79 -1.90 9.48
N VAL A 287 -8.78 -3.24 9.46
CA VAL A 287 -9.32 -4.05 10.55
C VAL A 287 -8.52 -3.84 11.83
N THR A 288 -7.20 -3.70 11.73
CA THR A 288 -6.34 -3.41 12.88
C THR A 288 -6.70 -2.05 13.50
N ALA A 289 -6.78 -1.00 12.68
CA ALA A 289 -7.15 0.34 13.16
C ALA A 289 -8.55 0.34 13.79
N LEU A 290 -9.52 -0.32 13.16
CA LEU A 290 -10.88 -0.45 13.68
C LEU A 290 -10.91 -1.18 15.02
N GLY A 291 -10.20 -2.31 15.15
CA GLY A 291 -10.18 -3.10 16.37
C GLY A 291 -9.48 -2.42 17.55
N VAL A 292 -8.36 -1.74 17.30
CA VAL A 292 -7.68 -0.94 18.32
C VAL A 292 -8.56 0.25 18.75
N SER A 293 -9.19 0.95 17.81
CA SER A 293 -10.13 2.03 18.15
C SER A 293 -11.34 1.52 18.93
N GLY A 294 -11.90 0.37 18.55
CA GLY A 294 -12.97 -0.28 19.31
C GLY A 294 -12.53 -0.58 20.74
N TYR A 295 -11.34 -1.15 20.92
CA TYR A 295 -10.78 -1.47 22.24
C TYR A 295 -10.65 -0.23 23.13
N VAL A 296 -10.20 0.89 22.56
CA VAL A 296 -10.10 2.17 23.28
C VAL A 296 -11.46 2.69 23.72
N MET A 297 -12.50 2.48 22.92
CA MET A 297 -13.85 2.97 23.23
C MET A 297 -14.60 2.10 24.22
N THR A 298 -14.34 0.79 24.23
CA THR A 298 -15.11 -0.19 24.99
C THR A 298 -14.43 -0.59 26.30
N SER A 299 -13.24 -0.06 26.60
CA SER A 299 -12.53 -0.40 27.82
C SER A 299 -13.29 0.14 29.05
N GLU A 300 -13.99 -0.73 29.76
CA GLU A 300 -14.72 -0.41 31.00
C GLU A 300 -13.80 0.03 32.15
N ARG A 301 -12.55 -0.43 32.12
CA ARG A 301 -11.54 -0.02 33.11
C ARG A 301 -11.05 1.38 32.75
N PRO A 302 -10.84 2.27 33.75
CA PRO A 302 -10.16 3.53 33.50
C PRO A 302 -8.73 3.21 33.05
N LEU A 303 -8.54 3.10 31.74
CA LEU A 303 -7.21 3.08 31.15
C LEU A 303 -6.48 4.30 31.67
N SER A 304 -5.22 4.13 32.07
CA SER A 304 -4.39 5.30 32.32
C SER A 304 -4.41 6.17 31.06
N ARG A 305 -4.46 7.50 31.23
CA ARG A 305 -4.44 8.45 30.08
C ARG A 305 -3.33 8.13 29.08
N LEU A 306 -2.21 7.61 29.60
CA LEU A 306 -1.09 7.13 28.81
C LEU A 306 -1.47 5.93 27.94
N SER A 307 -2.06 4.86 28.48
CA SER A 307 -2.50 3.69 27.70
C SER A 307 -3.55 4.06 26.63
N THR A 308 -4.51 4.93 26.94
CA THR A 308 -5.47 5.45 25.95
C THR A 308 -4.77 6.19 24.82
N THR A 309 -3.83 7.08 25.15
CA THR A 309 -3.07 7.87 24.16
C THR A 309 -2.22 6.96 23.28
N LEU A 310 -1.60 5.93 23.86
CA LEU A 310 -0.78 4.97 23.14
C LEU A 310 -1.62 4.15 22.14
N ASN A 311 -2.75 3.61 22.58
CA ASN A 311 -3.65 2.85 21.70
C ASN A 311 -4.27 3.73 20.60
N ALA A 312 -4.63 4.98 20.91
CA ALA A 312 -5.03 5.94 19.88
C ALA A 312 -3.91 6.19 18.86
N GLY A 313 -2.66 6.32 19.31
CA GLY A 313 -1.49 6.43 18.44
C GLY A 313 -1.30 5.21 17.53
N ILE A 314 -1.55 4.00 18.04
CA ILE A 314 -1.50 2.76 17.26
C ILE A 314 -2.59 2.76 16.17
N ALA A 315 -3.82 3.10 16.54
CA ALA A 315 -4.91 3.20 15.56
C ALA A 315 -4.59 4.22 14.45
N VAL A 316 -4.03 5.38 14.81
CA VAL A 316 -3.58 6.40 13.84
C VAL A 316 -2.46 5.86 12.95
N LEU A 317 -1.50 5.11 13.51
CA LEU A 317 -0.42 4.52 12.74
C LEU A 317 -0.92 3.54 11.67
N PHE A 318 -1.79 2.60 12.06
CA PHE A 318 -2.38 1.64 11.12
C PHE A 318 -3.31 2.30 10.11
N LEU A 319 -4.06 3.32 10.52
CA LEU A 319 -4.85 4.14 9.60
C LEU A 319 -3.96 4.89 8.59
N ALA A 320 -2.79 5.38 9.02
CA ALA A 320 -1.82 6.00 8.13
C ALA A 320 -1.23 4.99 7.14
N TYR A 321 -0.98 3.74 7.55
CA TYR A 321 -0.60 2.67 6.64
C TYR A 321 -1.71 2.34 5.62
N ALA A 322 -2.98 2.33 6.04
CA ALA A 322 -4.12 2.11 5.15
C ALA A 322 -4.42 3.29 4.20
N THR A 323 -3.88 4.49 4.47
CA THR A 323 -4.24 5.73 3.74
C THR A 323 -3.04 6.51 3.22
N VAL A 324 -2.31 7.21 4.10
CA VAL A 324 -1.23 8.17 3.78
C VAL A 324 -0.15 7.53 2.89
N PHE A 325 0.20 6.28 3.15
CA PHE A 325 1.21 5.57 2.38
C PHE A 325 0.81 5.40 0.91
N PHE A 326 -0.48 5.35 0.59
CA PHE A 326 -1.00 5.16 -0.77
C PHE A 326 -1.30 6.45 -1.52
N VAL A 327 -1.01 7.63 -0.94
CA VAL A 327 -1.12 8.93 -1.62
C VAL A 327 -0.37 8.97 -2.97
N PRO A 328 0.84 8.38 -3.14
CA PRO A 328 1.50 8.34 -4.44
C PRO A 328 0.67 7.69 -5.55
N PHE A 329 -0.16 6.70 -5.24
CA PHE A 329 -1.07 6.07 -6.22
C PHE A 329 -2.20 7.01 -6.64
N VAL A 330 -2.76 7.75 -5.68
CA VAL A 330 -3.77 8.78 -5.95
C VAL A 330 -3.20 9.90 -6.82
N MET A 331 -1.99 10.38 -6.48
CA MET A 331 -1.29 11.40 -7.27
C MET A 331 -0.99 10.94 -8.69
N LEU A 332 -0.65 9.65 -8.87
CA LEU A 332 -0.41 9.06 -10.19
C LEU A 332 -1.65 9.13 -11.08
N LEU A 333 -2.81 8.73 -10.54
CA LEU A 333 -4.09 8.78 -11.24
C LEU A 333 -4.48 10.21 -11.61
N GLU A 334 -4.36 11.14 -10.65
CA GLU A 334 -4.66 12.56 -10.89
C GLU A 334 -3.78 13.16 -11.96
N LYS A 335 -2.48 12.85 -11.91
CA LYS A 335 -1.53 13.34 -12.91
C LYS A 335 -1.84 12.79 -14.30
N SER A 336 -2.30 11.55 -14.41
CA SER A 336 -2.74 10.97 -15.68
C SER A 336 -3.97 11.70 -16.25
N LYS A 337 -4.97 12.02 -15.42
CA LYS A 337 -6.13 12.82 -15.83
C LYS A 337 -5.74 14.25 -16.22
N GLU A 338 -4.77 14.84 -15.54
CA GLU A 338 -4.25 16.16 -15.89
C GLU A 338 -3.59 16.17 -17.28
N VAL A 339 -2.84 15.11 -17.63
CA VAL A 339 -2.21 14.97 -18.95
C VAL A 339 -3.27 14.94 -20.07
N ASP A 340 -4.39 14.23 -19.87
CA ASP A 340 -5.52 14.24 -20.80
C ASP A 340 -6.03 15.66 -21.06
N VAL A 341 -6.34 16.40 -20.00
CA VAL A 341 -6.81 17.79 -20.10
C VAL A 341 -5.80 18.67 -20.84
N LEU A 342 -4.51 18.53 -20.54
CA LEU A 342 -3.45 19.29 -21.21
C LEU A 342 -3.32 18.94 -22.69
N LEU A 343 -3.46 17.66 -23.07
CA LEU A 343 -3.45 17.24 -24.47
C LEU A 343 -4.64 17.81 -25.24
N ARG A 344 -5.84 17.84 -24.65
CA ARG A 344 -7.01 18.48 -25.28
C ARG A 344 -6.79 19.98 -25.52
N HIS A 345 -6.18 20.68 -24.56
CA HIS A 345 -5.83 22.09 -24.74
C HIS A 345 -4.80 22.31 -25.84
N LEU A 346 -3.74 21.48 -25.89
CA LEU A 346 -2.77 21.53 -26.97
C LEU A 346 -3.43 21.24 -28.33
N THR A 347 -4.31 20.25 -28.39
CA THR A 347 -5.08 19.87 -29.58
C THR A 347 -5.92 21.02 -30.09
N TRP A 348 -6.68 21.66 -29.21
CA TRP A 348 -7.48 22.81 -29.57
C TRP A 348 -6.62 23.99 -30.04
N THR A 349 -5.48 24.22 -29.37
CA THR A 349 -4.54 25.29 -29.75
C THR A 349 -3.97 25.05 -31.14
N VAL A 350 -3.49 23.84 -31.45
CA VAL A 350 -2.98 23.49 -32.77
C VAL A 350 -4.07 23.60 -33.83
N LYS A 351 -5.30 23.10 -33.55
CA LYS A 351 -6.45 23.21 -34.48
C LYS A 351 -6.82 24.65 -34.80
N ARG A 352 -6.77 25.56 -33.83
CA ARG A 352 -7.05 26.98 -34.05
C ARG A 352 -6.10 27.59 -35.09
N TRP A 353 -4.84 27.18 -35.10
CA TRP A 353 -3.85 27.65 -36.07
C TRP A 353 -3.95 26.96 -37.44
N THR A 354 -4.53 25.76 -37.52
CA THR A 354 -4.79 25.08 -38.80
C THR A 354 -6.07 25.55 -39.50
N ILE A 355 -7.10 25.98 -38.74
CA ILE A 355 -8.42 26.39 -39.26
C ILE A 355 -8.49 27.87 -39.70
N HIS A 356 -7.43 28.67 -39.53
CA HIS A 356 -7.38 30.04 -40.09
C HIS A 356 -6.60 30.11 -41.42
N PRO A 357 -7.18 29.70 -42.57
CA PRO A 357 -6.67 30.03 -43.90
C PRO A 357 -7.23 31.39 -44.37
N GLY A 358 -7.40 32.36 -43.46
CA GLY A 358 -7.95 33.69 -43.79
C GLY A 358 -7.06 34.52 -44.71
N ASP A 359 -5.78 34.17 -44.85
CA ASP A 359 -4.80 34.95 -45.62
C ASP A 359 -4.36 34.28 -46.94
N SER A 360 -4.96 33.16 -47.36
CA SER A 360 -4.37 32.31 -48.44
C SER A 360 -5.19 32.15 -49.72
N LEU A 361 -6.39 32.71 -49.82
CA LEU A 361 -7.23 32.60 -51.02
C LEU A 361 -7.16 33.81 -51.97
N GLU A 362 -6.67 34.97 -51.52
CA GLU A 362 -6.59 36.17 -52.39
C GLU A 362 -5.30 36.27 -53.22
N ASN A 363 -4.30 35.39 -53.04
CA ASN A 363 -3.02 35.45 -53.77
C ASN A 363 -2.68 34.17 -54.59
N CYS A 364 -3.66 33.35 -54.95
CA CYS A 364 -3.48 32.14 -55.75
C CYS A 364 -3.34 32.42 -57.26
N SER A 365 -2.33 33.19 -57.67
CA SER A 365 -2.01 33.41 -59.09
C SER A 365 -0.58 33.02 -59.52
N LYS A 366 0.22 32.35 -58.68
CA LYS A 366 1.55 31.86 -59.07
C LYS A 366 1.70 30.35 -58.89
N HIS A 367 1.93 29.68 -60.03
CA HIS A 367 1.77 28.25 -60.27
C HIS A 367 2.96 27.36 -59.86
N SER A 368 3.97 27.89 -59.14
CA SER A 368 5.23 27.18 -58.87
C SER A 368 5.36 26.48 -57.50
N ASP A 369 4.42 26.65 -56.56
CA ASP A 369 4.55 26.15 -55.16
C ASP A 369 3.55 25.05 -54.75
N LEU A 370 2.90 24.39 -55.71
CA LEU A 370 1.90 23.35 -55.44
C LEU A 370 2.47 22.14 -54.67
N SER A 371 3.74 21.76 -54.90
CA SER A 371 4.40 20.64 -54.20
C SER A 371 4.75 20.95 -52.75
N LEU A 372 5.13 22.20 -52.45
CA LEU A 372 5.45 22.69 -51.11
C LEU A 372 4.18 22.84 -50.25
N LYS A 373 3.10 23.39 -50.83
CA LYS A 373 1.78 23.45 -50.16
C LYS A 373 1.22 22.06 -49.86
N SER A 374 1.35 21.10 -50.78
CA SER A 374 0.93 19.69 -50.57
C SER A 374 1.67 19.04 -49.40
N ARG A 375 3.00 19.20 -49.33
CA ARG A 375 3.82 18.68 -48.21
C ARG A 375 3.42 19.30 -46.86
N GLN A 376 3.12 20.59 -46.83
CA GLN A 376 2.74 21.30 -45.61
C GLN A 376 1.32 20.95 -45.14
N ILE A 377 0.39 20.68 -46.05
CA ILE A 377 -0.94 20.15 -45.70
C ILE A 377 -0.80 18.72 -45.13
N SER A 378 0.07 17.90 -45.74
CA SER A 378 0.36 16.55 -45.26
C SER A 378 1.01 16.54 -43.86
N SER A 379 1.90 17.47 -43.54
CA SER A 379 2.55 17.53 -42.21
C SER A 379 1.54 17.92 -41.12
N LYS A 380 0.69 18.91 -41.39
CA LYS A 380 -0.36 19.36 -40.47
C LYS A 380 -1.38 18.26 -40.18
N LEU A 381 -1.82 17.53 -41.20
CA LEU A 381 -2.80 16.46 -41.05
C LEU A 381 -2.22 15.28 -40.26
N ARG A 382 -0.92 14.97 -40.47
CA ARG A 382 -0.19 13.96 -39.69
C ARG A 382 -0.01 14.37 -38.23
N LEU A 383 0.29 15.64 -37.97
CA LEU A 383 0.43 16.19 -36.62
C LEU A 383 -0.88 16.10 -35.85
N GLU A 384 -1.98 16.57 -36.45
CA GLU A 384 -3.31 16.51 -35.82
C GLU A 384 -3.72 15.06 -35.55
N HIS A 385 -3.48 14.15 -36.50
CA HIS A 385 -3.76 12.74 -36.32
C HIS A 385 -2.98 12.12 -35.16
N SER A 386 -1.67 12.36 -35.08
CA SER A 386 -0.80 11.83 -34.02
C SER A 386 -1.19 12.35 -32.63
N LEU A 387 -1.62 13.61 -32.56
CA LEU A 387 -2.04 14.24 -31.32
C LEU A 387 -3.41 13.70 -30.85
N ASN A 388 -4.35 13.52 -31.79
CA ASN A 388 -5.64 12.90 -31.49
C ASN A 388 -5.47 11.43 -31.04
N GLU A 389 -4.59 10.66 -31.70
CA GLU A 389 -4.28 9.28 -31.32
C GLU A 389 -3.72 9.21 -29.89
N LEU A 390 -2.76 10.09 -29.56
CA LEU A 390 -2.25 10.17 -28.19
C LEU A 390 -3.34 10.58 -27.21
N SER A 391 -4.17 11.57 -27.54
CA SER A 391 -5.27 12.02 -26.68
C SER A 391 -6.26 10.90 -26.38
N GLU A 392 -6.65 10.13 -27.41
CA GLU A 392 -7.54 8.98 -27.28
C GLU A 392 -6.90 7.90 -26.39
N LEU A 393 -5.62 7.59 -26.63
CA LEU A 393 -4.87 6.62 -25.83
C LEU A 393 -4.80 7.02 -24.35
N VAL A 394 -4.58 8.31 -24.06
CA VAL A 394 -4.55 8.82 -22.68
C VAL A 394 -5.92 8.79 -22.03
N GLN A 395 -6.98 9.12 -22.78
CA GLN A 395 -8.35 9.14 -22.29
C GLN A 395 -8.84 7.74 -21.93
N GLN A 396 -8.51 6.73 -22.75
CA GLN A 396 -8.96 5.35 -22.54
C GLN A 396 -8.18 4.62 -21.44
N ASN A 397 -6.94 5.02 -21.17
CA ASN A 397 -6.03 4.27 -20.29
C ASN A 397 -5.53 5.15 -19.15
N ALA A 398 -6.37 5.47 -18.17
CA ALA A 398 -5.92 6.21 -17.00
C ALA A 398 -4.89 5.42 -16.18
N PHE A 399 -3.94 6.10 -15.55
CA PHE A 399 -2.98 5.42 -14.65
C PHE A 399 -3.62 5.13 -13.29
N ALA A 400 -4.48 4.11 -13.25
CA ALA A 400 -5.15 3.63 -12.04
C ALA A 400 -4.38 2.45 -11.42
N VAL A 401 -4.04 2.59 -10.13
CA VAL A 401 -3.57 1.45 -9.33
C VAL A 401 -4.78 0.79 -8.69
N GLU A 402 -4.86 -0.52 -8.83
CA GLU A 402 -6.01 -1.32 -8.37
C GLU A 402 -5.58 -2.30 -7.28
N ALA A 403 -6.39 -2.38 -6.22
CA ALA A 403 -6.24 -3.38 -5.17
C ALA A 403 -7.15 -4.58 -5.46
N GLY A 404 -6.57 -5.64 -6.00
CA GLY A 404 -7.26 -6.91 -6.28
C GLY A 404 -8.43 -6.80 -7.26
N GLY A 405 -8.50 -5.73 -8.06
CA GLY A 405 -9.64 -5.41 -8.92
C GLY A 405 -10.90 -4.96 -8.18
N LEU A 406 -10.85 -4.81 -6.85
CA LEU A 406 -12.00 -4.41 -6.02
C LEU A 406 -12.16 -2.89 -5.94
N PHE A 407 -11.05 -2.17 -5.82
CA PHE A 407 -11.07 -0.71 -5.75
C PHE A 407 -9.83 -0.08 -6.37
N VAL A 408 -10.01 1.16 -6.81
CA VAL A 408 -8.96 2.04 -7.34
C VAL A 408 -8.57 3.05 -6.28
N PHE A 409 -7.26 3.29 -6.12
CA PHE A 409 -6.78 4.33 -5.22
C PHE A 409 -7.14 5.73 -5.74
N THR A 410 -8.14 6.34 -5.09
CA THR A 410 -8.61 7.71 -5.36
C THR A 410 -8.65 8.54 -4.08
N ARG A 411 -8.80 9.88 -4.16
CA ARG A 411 -9.06 10.71 -2.96
C ARG A 411 -10.30 10.24 -2.22
N SER A 412 -11.36 9.93 -2.98
CA SER A 412 -12.62 9.43 -2.40
C SER A 412 -12.37 8.17 -1.60
N TYR A 413 -11.59 7.22 -2.13
CA TYR A 413 -11.23 6.00 -1.42
C TYR A 413 -10.56 6.27 -0.07
N LEU A 414 -9.55 7.15 -0.03
CA LEU A 414 -8.85 7.49 1.22
C LEU A 414 -9.82 8.07 2.26
N VAL A 415 -10.73 8.94 1.84
CA VAL A 415 -11.77 9.51 2.71
C VAL A 415 -12.77 8.44 3.14
N THR A 416 -13.17 7.54 2.25
CA THR A 416 -14.07 6.42 2.55
C THR A 416 -13.49 5.51 3.63
N VAL A 417 -12.20 5.19 3.59
CA VAL A 417 -11.54 4.38 4.62
C VAL A 417 -11.67 5.04 6.00
N VAL A 418 -11.29 6.32 6.11
CA VAL A 418 -11.32 7.06 7.39
C VAL A 418 -12.76 7.23 7.89
N SER A 419 -13.68 7.65 7.01
CA SER A 419 -15.09 7.86 7.35
C SER A 419 -15.80 6.55 7.72
N SER A 420 -15.44 5.42 7.10
CA SER A 420 -16.01 4.11 7.44
C SER A 420 -15.61 3.69 8.85
N ILE A 421 -14.34 3.85 9.23
CA ILE A 421 -13.90 3.59 10.61
C ILE A 421 -14.67 4.48 11.59
N ALA A 422 -14.69 5.79 11.34
CA ALA A 422 -15.40 6.72 12.21
C ALA A 422 -16.89 6.37 12.35
N THR A 423 -17.55 6.04 11.23
CA THR A 423 -18.98 5.68 11.22
C THR A 423 -19.22 4.37 11.99
N LEU A 424 -18.41 3.34 11.77
CA LEU A 424 -18.53 2.07 12.48
C LEU A 424 -18.31 2.23 13.98
N LEU A 425 -17.34 3.06 14.39
CA LEU A 425 -17.08 3.36 15.79
C LEU A 425 -18.24 4.13 16.45
N LEU A 426 -18.82 5.11 15.76
CA LEU A 426 -20.00 5.84 16.25
C LEU A 426 -21.22 4.93 16.39
N ILE A 427 -21.44 4.03 15.43
CA ILE A 427 -22.51 3.02 15.52
C ILE A 427 -22.26 2.09 16.70
N ALA A 428 -21.03 1.61 16.88
CA ALA A 428 -20.69 0.74 18.00
C ALA A 428 -20.91 1.45 19.35
N GLN A 429 -20.54 2.72 19.46
CA GLN A 429 -20.79 3.53 20.66
C GLN A 429 -22.28 3.68 20.96
N GLU A 430 -23.08 4.05 19.96
CA GLU A 430 -24.53 4.19 20.14
C GLU A 430 -25.18 2.85 20.53
N MET A 431 -24.69 1.73 20.00
CA MET A 431 -25.17 0.40 20.39
C MET A 431 -24.85 0.07 21.85
N MET A 432 -23.66 0.43 22.34
CA MET A 432 -23.29 0.27 23.75
C MET A 432 -24.13 1.17 24.66
N ASP A 433 -24.30 2.44 24.30
CA ASP A 433 -25.09 3.38 25.09
C ASP A 433 -26.55 2.92 25.21
N ARG A 434 -27.09 2.29 24.16
CA ARG A 434 -28.42 1.69 24.18
C ARG A 434 -28.49 0.41 25.00
N SER A 435 -27.49 -0.47 24.94
CA SER A 435 -27.49 -1.70 25.74
C SER A 435 -27.44 -1.38 27.24
N VAL A 436 -26.61 -0.42 27.65
CA VAL A 436 -26.52 0.07 29.04
C VAL A 436 -27.84 0.69 29.51
N LYS A 437 -28.50 1.48 28.66
CA LYS A 437 -29.83 2.05 28.99
C LYS A 437 -30.90 0.96 29.10
N ALA A 438 -30.86 -0.07 28.25
CA ALA A 438 -31.81 -1.17 28.28
C ALA A 438 -31.67 -2.03 29.54
N THR A 439 -30.44 -2.33 29.98
CA THR A 439 -30.20 -3.04 31.24
C THR A 439 -30.57 -2.22 32.47
N ALA A 440 -30.35 -0.90 32.46
CA ALA A 440 -30.75 -0.01 33.54
C ALA A 440 -32.29 0.19 33.65
N ALA A 441 -33.03 0.00 32.56
CA ALA A 441 -34.47 0.19 32.51
C ALA A 441 -35.29 -1.02 32.97
N VAL A 442 -34.67 -2.17 33.28
CA VAL A 442 -35.35 -3.31 33.88
C VAL A 442 -35.54 -3.02 35.38
N PRO A 443 -36.76 -2.73 35.87
CA PRO A 443 -36.95 -2.46 37.29
C PRO A 443 -36.70 -3.74 38.07
N THR A 444 -35.87 -3.63 39.12
CA THR A 444 -35.65 -4.61 40.19
C THR A 444 -36.93 -4.86 40.99
N SER A 445 -37.98 -5.34 40.31
CA SER A 445 -39.28 -5.68 40.88
C SER A 445 -39.31 -7.16 41.24
N ASN A 446 -38.34 -7.67 42.02
CA ASN A 446 -38.43 -9.01 42.62
C ASN A 446 -37.42 -9.31 43.76
N ASN A 447 -37.04 -8.32 44.59
CA ASN A 447 -36.25 -8.57 45.81
C ASN A 447 -37.04 -8.28 47.12
N THR A 448 -38.30 -8.70 47.18
CA THR A 448 -39.10 -8.71 48.42
C THR A 448 -39.66 -10.09 48.80
N PHE A 449 -39.17 -11.19 48.22
CA PHE A 449 -39.68 -12.54 48.53
C PHE A 449 -38.59 -13.61 48.78
N ALA A 450 -37.54 -13.25 49.53
CA ALA A 450 -36.59 -14.24 50.08
C ALA A 450 -36.04 -13.79 51.44
N GLY A 451 -36.91 -13.27 52.31
CA GLY A 451 -36.59 -12.95 53.70
C GLY A 451 -37.30 -13.92 54.64
N THR A 452 -36.84 -15.18 54.67
CA THR A 452 -36.98 -16.20 55.75
C THR A 452 -36.85 -17.57 55.10
N PHE A 453 -35.69 -18.22 55.14
CA PHE A 453 -35.55 -19.70 55.16
C PHE A 453 -34.07 -20.16 55.16
N TYR A 454 -33.19 -19.56 55.96
CA TYR A 454 -31.93 -20.22 56.33
C TYR A 454 -31.52 -19.79 57.75
N SER A 455 -32.25 -20.30 58.73
CA SER A 455 -31.77 -20.50 60.11
C SER A 455 -31.91 -21.98 60.39
N ASN A 456 -30.87 -22.57 60.98
CA ASN A 456 -30.75 -23.97 61.43
C ASN A 456 -30.13 -24.91 60.42
N TYR A 457 -28.79 -24.91 60.34
CA TYR A 457 -28.03 -26.16 60.52
C TYR A 457 -26.73 -25.84 61.25
N SER A 458 -26.76 -26.05 62.56
CA SER A 458 -25.62 -26.28 63.42
C SER A 458 -25.56 -27.76 63.74
N LEU A 459 -24.50 -28.43 63.28
CA LEU A 459 -23.88 -29.62 63.90
C LEU A 459 -22.48 -29.80 63.31
#